data_AF-A0A920QT74-F1
#
_entry.id   AF-A0A920QT74-F1
#
_cell.length_a   1.000
_cell.length_b   1.000
_cell.length_c   1.000
_cell.angle_alpha   90.00
_cell.angle_beta   90.00
_cell.angle_gamma   90.00
#
_symmetry.space_group_name_H-M   'P 1'
#
loop_
_entity.id
_entity.type
_entity.pdbx_description
1 polymer ?
#
loop_
_entity_poly.entity_id
_entity_poly.type
_entity_poly.pdbx_seq_one_letter_code
_entity_poly.pdbx_strand_id
1 'polypeptide(L)'
;MATEIVPGLAKTFQRCGKKPGQLVVISFNYEVVKQTKATMPRIECFYLSSFKRDEATGKLKPSAEELIALAKAAQLEGLNVSYKGLAGTAFIEKVQGTGLELFTWTVNSPAEARRLAGLGINGFTTDRPAWLREQMK
;
A
#
# COMPACT_ATOMS: atom_id res chain seq x y z
N MET A 1 -18.50 2.87 -13.52
CA MET A 1 -17.84 1.62 -13.11
C MET A 1 -16.35 1.90 -13.21
N ALA A 2 -15.50 1.39 -12.32
CA ALA A 2 -14.03 1.51 -12.47
C ALA A 2 -13.34 0.15 -12.62
N THR A 3 -14.10 -0.93 -12.44
CA THR A 3 -13.59 -2.30 -12.41
C THR A 3 -13.51 -2.96 -13.78
N GLU A 4 -14.02 -2.29 -14.82
CA GLU A 4 -13.89 -2.70 -16.22
C GLU A 4 -12.45 -2.80 -16.71
N ILE A 5 -11.49 -2.20 -15.98
CA ILE A 5 -10.05 -2.35 -16.25
C ILE A 5 -9.53 -3.76 -15.94
N VAL A 6 -10.14 -4.48 -14.98
CA VAL A 6 -9.59 -5.74 -14.44
C VAL A 6 -9.45 -6.83 -15.51
N PRO A 7 -10.44 -7.08 -16.38
CA PRO A 7 -10.29 -8.05 -17.47
C PRO A 7 -9.17 -7.67 -18.47
N GLY A 8 -9.01 -6.38 -18.76
CA GLY A 8 -7.94 -5.89 -19.65
C GLY A 8 -6.55 -6.05 -19.03
N LEU A 9 -6.45 -5.78 -17.73
CA LEU A 9 -5.22 -5.98 -16.96
C LEU A 9 -4.82 -7.46 -16.93
N ALA A 10 -5.78 -8.37 -16.68
CA ALA A 10 -5.53 -9.81 -16.66
C ALA A 10 -4.98 -10.31 -18.01
N LYS A 11 -5.57 -9.89 -19.13
CA LYS A 11 -5.06 -10.20 -20.48
C LYS A 11 -3.64 -9.65 -20.68
N THR A 12 -3.37 -8.46 -20.18
CA THR A 12 -2.04 -7.83 -20.30
C THR A 12 -0.98 -8.59 -19.49
N PHE A 13 -1.30 -9.02 -18.27
CA PHE A 13 -0.40 -9.81 -17.43
C PHE A 13 -0.11 -11.19 -18.02
N GLN A 14 -1.11 -11.85 -18.62
CA GLN A 14 -0.88 -13.10 -19.35
C GLN A 14 0.05 -12.89 -20.55
N ARG A 15 -0.17 -11.83 -21.33
CA ARG A 15 0.63 -11.54 -22.54
C ARG A 15 2.06 -11.11 -22.24
N CYS A 16 2.32 -10.43 -21.11
CA CYS A 16 3.66 -9.95 -20.79
C CYS A 16 4.61 -11.07 -20.31
N GLY A 17 4.10 -12.26 -20.01
CA GLY A 17 4.90 -13.44 -19.66
C GLY A 17 5.62 -13.36 -18.31
N LYS A 18 5.32 -12.36 -17.47
CA LYS A 18 5.90 -12.22 -16.13
C LYS A 18 5.28 -13.23 -15.17
N LYS A 19 6.10 -13.76 -14.26
CA LYS A 19 5.61 -14.64 -13.20
C LYS A 19 4.78 -13.81 -12.20
N PRO A 20 3.78 -14.40 -11.52
CA PRO A 20 2.95 -13.67 -10.57
C PRO A 20 3.75 -12.91 -9.50
N GLY A 21 4.79 -13.51 -8.93
CA GLY A 21 5.67 -12.83 -7.94
C GLY A 21 6.56 -11.70 -8.50
N GLN A 22 6.44 -11.36 -9.78
CA GLN A 22 7.09 -10.19 -10.39
C GLN A 22 6.10 -9.05 -10.65
N LEU A 23 4.85 -9.21 -10.23
CA LEU A 23 3.74 -8.31 -10.49
C LEU A 23 3.04 -7.98 -9.18
N VAL A 24 2.74 -6.70 -8.99
CA VAL A 24 1.99 -6.19 -7.85
C VAL A 24 0.95 -5.22 -8.37
N VAL A 25 -0.25 -5.25 -7.82
CA VAL A 25 -1.31 -4.28 -8.12
C VAL A 25 -1.60 -3.42 -6.89
N ILE A 26 -1.59 -2.11 -7.09
CA ILE A 26 -1.96 -1.13 -6.07
C ILE A 26 -3.01 -0.18 -6.65
N SER A 27 -4.03 0.20 -5.87
CA SER A 27 -5.09 1.09 -6.33
C SER A 27 -5.74 1.86 -5.19
N PHE A 28 -6.11 3.13 -5.44
CA PHE A 28 -6.94 3.93 -4.53
C PHE A 28 -8.42 3.52 -4.56
N ASN A 29 -8.83 2.72 -5.56
CA ASN A 29 -10.18 2.21 -5.66
C ASN A 29 -10.25 0.81 -5.04
N TYR A 30 -10.94 0.70 -3.90
CA TYR A 30 -11.08 -0.55 -3.15
C TYR A 30 -11.71 -1.68 -3.98
N GLU A 31 -12.77 -1.39 -4.76
CA GLU A 31 -13.41 -2.41 -5.58
C GLU A 31 -12.51 -2.90 -6.71
N VAL A 32 -11.64 -2.04 -7.25
CA VAL A 32 -10.64 -2.46 -8.26
C VAL A 32 -9.63 -3.43 -7.66
N VAL A 33 -9.05 -3.13 -6.49
CA VAL A 33 -8.04 -4.02 -5.87
C VAL A 33 -8.68 -5.33 -5.41
N LYS A 34 -9.89 -5.28 -4.84
CA LYS A 34 -10.67 -6.45 -4.44
C LYS A 34 -11.02 -7.35 -5.64
N GLN A 35 -11.53 -6.78 -6.73
CA GLN A 35 -11.84 -7.56 -7.93
C GLN A 35 -10.58 -8.08 -8.61
N THR A 36 -9.48 -7.33 -8.59
CA THR A 36 -8.17 -7.80 -9.06
C THR A 36 -7.74 -9.04 -8.28
N LYS A 37 -7.80 -8.99 -6.94
CA LYS A 37 -7.42 -10.13 -6.09
C LYS A 37 -8.29 -11.35 -6.35
N ALA A 38 -9.60 -11.17 -6.48
CA ALA A 38 -10.53 -12.27 -6.80
C ALA A 38 -10.26 -12.88 -8.19
N THR A 39 -9.90 -12.06 -9.19
CA THR A 39 -9.67 -12.52 -10.57
C THR A 39 -8.28 -13.15 -10.75
N MET A 40 -7.28 -12.64 -10.04
CA MET A 40 -5.87 -13.02 -10.17
C MET A 40 -5.26 -13.28 -8.80
N PRO A 41 -5.67 -14.35 -8.09
CA PRO A 41 -5.33 -14.56 -6.67
C PRO A 41 -3.84 -14.73 -6.38
N ARG A 42 -3.04 -15.10 -7.40
CA ARG A 42 -1.58 -15.24 -7.30
C ARG A 42 -0.80 -13.92 -7.40
N ILE A 43 -1.47 -12.82 -7.76
CA ILE A 43 -0.86 -11.49 -7.85
C ILE A 43 -1.07 -10.79 -6.51
N GLU A 44 0.01 -10.23 -5.97
CA GLU A 44 -0.07 -9.47 -4.73
C GLU A 44 -0.79 -8.14 -4.96
N CYS A 45 -1.69 -7.80 -4.04
CA CYS A 45 -2.58 -6.66 -4.14
C CYS A 45 -2.53 -5.83 -2.85
N PHE A 46 -2.33 -4.51 -2.99
CA PHE A 46 -2.30 -3.58 -1.86
C PHE A 46 -3.28 -2.44 -2.05
N TYR A 47 -4.00 -2.09 -0.98
CA TYR A 47 -4.93 -0.97 -1.02
C TYR A 47 -4.20 0.35 -0.77
N LEU A 48 -4.33 1.30 -1.72
CA LEU A 48 -3.80 2.66 -1.55
C LEU A 48 -4.74 3.50 -0.70
N SER A 49 -4.20 4.14 0.33
CA SER A 49 -4.98 5.08 1.15
C SER A 49 -4.20 6.33 1.50
N SER A 50 -4.87 7.47 1.42
CA SER A 50 -4.40 8.74 1.97
C SER A 50 -5.22 9.09 3.20
N PHE A 51 -4.65 9.92 4.07
CA PHE A 51 -5.30 10.30 5.31
C PHE A 51 -5.83 11.72 5.22
N LYS A 52 -7.01 11.93 5.81
CA LYS A 52 -7.57 13.25 6.07
C LYS A 52 -7.76 13.41 7.57
N ARG A 53 -7.60 14.63 8.06
CA ARG A 53 -7.94 14.93 9.44
C ARG A 53 -9.45 15.18 9.51
N ASP A 54 -10.12 14.42 10.37
CA ASP A 54 -11.53 14.61 10.68
C ASP A 54 -11.68 15.91 11.48
N GLU A 55 -12.50 16.84 11.00
CA GLU A 55 -12.63 18.18 11.58
C GLU A 55 -13.28 18.15 12.97
N ALA A 56 -14.20 17.21 13.21
CA ALA A 56 -14.93 17.11 14.47
C ALA A 56 -14.10 16.45 15.58
N THR A 57 -13.33 15.42 15.24
CA THR A 57 -12.59 14.60 16.22
C THR A 57 -11.08 14.85 16.24
N GLY A 58 -10.54 15.55 15.23
CA GLY A 58 -9.11 15.78 15.05
C GLY A 58 -8.31 14.52 14.70
N LYS A 59 -8.96 13.35 14.57
CA LYS A 59 -8.33 12.07 14.27
C LYS A 59 -8.07 11.92 12.77
N LEU A 60 -7.05 11.14 12.41
CA LEU A 60 -6.82 10.77 11.02
C LEU A 60 -7.81 9.70 10.59
N LYS A 61 -8.40 9.88 9.41
CA LYS A 61 -9.24 8.91 8.71
C LYS A 61 -8.68 8.58 7.32
N PRO A 62 -8.78 7.33 6.86
CA PRO A 62 -9.31 6.18 7.60
C PRO A 62 -8.38 5.73 8.74
N SER A 63 -8.94 5.07 9.76
CA SER A 63 -8.17 4.49 10.86
C SER A 63 -7.41 3.23 10.42
N ALA A 64 -6.45 2.78 11.23
CA ALA A 64 -5.74 1.52 10.97
C ALA A 64 -6.72 0.34 10.91
N GLU A 65 -7.67 0.28 11.85
CA GLU A 65 -8.68 -0.78 11.95
C GLU A 65 -9.58 -0.84 10.72
N GLU A 66 -10.02 0.32 10.21
CA GLU A 66 -10.83 0.39 9.00
C GLU A 66 -10.07 -0.17 7.80
N LEU A 67 -8.80 0.23 7.62
CA LEU A 67 -7.97 -0.23 6.50
C LEU A 67 -7.61 -1.72 6.62
N ILE A 68 -7.29 -2.19 7.83
CA ILE A 68 -7.02 -3.60 8.12
C ILE A 68 -8.26 -4.45 7.81
N ALA A 69 -9.44 -4.02 8.23
CA ALA A 69 -10.69 -4.73 7.97
C ALA A 69 -10.96 -4.86 6.47
N LEU A 70 -10.77 -3.77 5.71
CA LEU A 70 -10.89 -3.78 4.25
C LEU A 70 -9.87 -4.73 3.60
N ALA A 71 -8.60 -4.64 3.98
CA ALA A 71 -7.55 -5.50 3.42
C ALA A 71 -7.84 -6.99 3.68
N LYS A 72 -8.22 -7.35 4.91
CA LYS A 72 -8.57 -8.73 5.26
C LYS A 72 -9.82 -9.22 4.53
N ALA A 73 -10.86 -8.40 4.44
CA ALA A 73 -12.11 -8.76 3.76
C ALA A 73 -11.89 -9.05 2.26
N ALA A 74 -10.93 -8.36 1.63
CA ALA A 74 -10.55 -8.59 0.24
C ALA A 74 -9.36 -9.56 0.07
N GLN A 75 -8.88 -10.19 1.15
CA GLN A 75 -7.73 -11.11 1.16
C GLN A 75 -6.46 -10.48 0.53
N LEU A 76 -6.22 -9.20 0.79
CA LEU A 76 -5.05 -8.48 0.29
C LEU A 76 -3.81 -8.84 1.10
N GLU A 77 -2.64 -8.70 0.47
CA GLU A 77 -1.33 -8.86 1.12
C GLU A 77 -1.04 -7.73 2.12
N GLY A 78 -1.58 -6.53 1.88
CA GLY A 78 -1.31 -5.41 2.77
C GLY A 78 -1.87 -4.07 2.34
N LEU A 79 -1.28 -3.02 2.92
CA LEU A 79 -1.65 -1.63 2.71
C LEU A 79 -0.50 -0.85 2.10
N ASN A 80 -0.83 0.17 1.30
CA ASN A 80 0.14 1.12 0.78
C ASN A 80 -0.34 2.56 1.05
N VAL A 81 0.16 3.20 2.10
CA VAL A 81 -0.48 4.41 2.65
C VAL A 81 0.39 5.66 2.54
N SER A 82 -0.20 6.85 2.60
CA SER A 82 0.60 8.07 2.62
C SER A 82 1.43 8.18 3.90
N TYR A 83 2.73 8.48 3.80
CA TYR A 83 3.61 8.54 4.98
C TYR A 83 3.18 9.62 6.00
N LYS A 84 2.38 10.59 5.55
CA LYS A 84 1.80 11.65 6.39
C LYS A 84 0.88 11.12 7.48
N GLY A 85 0.32 9.93 7.33
CA GLY A 85 -0.45 9.28 8.41
C GLY A 85 0.40 8.41 9.35
N LEU A 86 1.70 8.25 9.07
CA LEU A 86 2.63 7.43 9.81
C LEU A 86 3.52 8.28 10.74
N ALA A 87 2.91 9.25 11.44
CA ALA A 87 3.61 10.16 12.33
C ALA A 87 4.17 9.47 13.60
N GLY A 88 3.55 8.36 14.03
CA GLY A 88 3.99 7.54 15.17
C GLY A 88 3.89 6.05 14.88
N THR A 89 4.28 5.22 15.85
CA THR A 89 4.36 3.76 15.67
C THR A 89 3.00 3.06 15.73
N ALA A 90 2.01 3.65 16.41
CA ALA A 90 0.73 2.99 16.69
C ALA A 90 -0.02 2.48 15.45
N PHE A 91 0.03 3.21 14.32
CA PHE A 91 -0.58 2.71 13.07
C PHE A 91 0.21 1.52 12.53
N ILE A 92 1.54 1.64 12.50
CA ILE A 92 2.47 0.64 11.94
C ILE A 92 2.37 -0.66 12.72
N GLU A 93 2.45 -0.59 14.05
CA GLU A 93 2.35 -1.73 14.98
C GLU A 93 1.01 -2.46 14.82
N LYS A 94 -0.10 -1.73 14.65
CA LYS A 94 -1.42 -2.33 14.42
C LYS A 94 -1.47 -3.10 13.11
N VAL A 95 -0.92 -2.56 12.03
CA VAL A 95 -0.93 -3.25 10.73
C VAL A 95 -0.02 -4.48 10.78
N GLN A 96 1.23 -4.32 11.24
CA GLN A 96 2.20 -5.41 11.34
C GLN A 96 1.74 -6.53 12.29
N GLY A 97 1.07 -6.18 13.39
CA GLY A 97 0.49 -7.13 14.33
C GLY A 97 -0.61 -8.03 13.74
N THR A 98 -1.04 -7.76 12.50
CA THR A 98 -2.01 -8.60 11.77
C THR A 98 -1.38 -9.50 10.70
N GLY A 99 -0.07 -9.43 10.50
CA GLY A 99 0.64 -10.12 9.42
C GLY A 99 0.46 -9.48 8.03
N LEU A 100 -0.22 -8.33 7.96
CA LEU A 100 -0.29 -7.53 6.73
C LEU A 100 1.00 -6.76 6.51
N GLU A 101 1.45 -6.69 5.27
CA GLU A 101 2.56 -5.84 4.88
C GLU A 101 2.12 -4.36 4.81
N LEU A 102 3.07 -3.46 5.06
CA LEU A 102 2.86 -2.03 5.03
C LEU A 102 3.91 -1.32 4.16
N PHE A 103 3.44 -0.74 3.06
CA PHE A 103 4.20 0.15 2.20
C PHE A 103 3.74 1.60 2.38
N THR A 104 4.56 2.56 1.93
CA THR A 104 4.18 3.96 1.95
C THR A 104 4.67 4.80 0.76
N TRP A 105 3.99 5.91 0.48
CA TRP A 105 4.30 6.81 -0.63
C TRP A 105 4.04 8.29 -0.27
N THR A 106 4.59 9.28 -0.98
CA THR A 106 5.83 9.23 -1.78
C THR A 106 6.95 9.83 -0.93
N VAL A 107 7.96 9.03 -0.60
CA VAL A 107 9.01 9.42 0.36
C VAL A 107 10.24 9.92 -0.40
N ASN A 108 10.47 11.23 -0.36
CA ASN A 108 11.61 11.88 -1.04
C ASN A 108 12.65 12.46 -0.08
N SER A 109 12.38 12.46 1.23
CA SER A 109 13.30 12.95 2.27
C SER A 109 14.12 11.79 2.83
N PRO A 110 15.46 11.89 2.87
CA PRO A 110 16.31 10.89 3.54
C PRO A 110 16.02 10.75 5.03
N ALA A 111 15.63 11.83 5.70
CA ALA A 111 15.26 11.80 7.11
C ALA A 111 13.99 10.96 7.33
N GLU A 112 12.96 11.19 6.51
CA GLU A 112 11.73 10.39 6.57
C GLU A 112 11.97 8.94 6.15
N ALA A 113 12.77 8.70 5.12
CA ALA A 113 13.11 7.36 4.67
C ALA A 113 13.82 6.55 5.77
N ARG A 114 14.81 7.15 6.46
CA ARG A 114 15.47 6.54 7.62
C ARG A 114 14.51 6.29 8.77
N ARG A 115 13.68 7.29 9.11
CA ARG A 115 12.69 7.18 10.18
C ARG A 115 11.73 6.01 9.91
N LEU A 116 11.14 5.96 8.72
CA LEU A 116 10.19 4.92 8.35
C LEU A 116 10.84 3.54 8.26
N ALA A 117 12.05 3.44 7.69
CA ALA A 117 12.81 2.18 7.67
C ALA A 117 13.09 1.67 9.09
N GLY A 118 13.45 2.56 10.03
CA GLY A 118 13.64 2.22 11.44
C GLY A 118 12.36 1.77 12.16
N LEU A 119 11.18 2.06 11.59
CA LEU A 119 9.88 1.60 12.09
C LEU A 119 9.43 0.27 11.47
N GLY A 120 10.25 -0.33 10.61
CA GLY A 120 10.02 -1.69 10.09
C GLY A 120 8.99 -1.81 8.96
N ILE A 121 8.67 -0.72 8.25
CA ILE A 121 7.82 -0.82 7.06
C ILE A 121 8.48 -1.69 5.98
N ASN A 122 7.68 -2.34 5.13
CA ASN A 122 8.18 -3.24 4.08
C ASN A 122 8.87 -2.49 2.94
N GLY A 123 8.51 -1.23 2.72
CA GLY A 123 9.16 -0.39 1.73
C GLY A 123 8.41 0.90 1.46
N PHE A 124 8.98 1.74 0.61
CA PHE A 124 8.36 3.00 0.21
C PHE A 124 8.58 3.32 -1.26
N THR A 125 7.60 3.98 -1.87
CA THR A 125 7.67 4.55 -3.20
C THR A 125 8.34 5.92 -3.13
N THR A 126 9.27 6.20 -4.04
CA THR A 126 10.03 7.46 -4.11
C THR A 126 10.18 7.92 -5.56
N ASP A 127 10.24 9.23 -5.77
CA ASP A 127 10.54 9.82 -7.09
C ASP A 127 12.05 9.83 -7.37
N ARG A 128 12.89 9.50 -6.38
CA ARG A 128 14.35 9.65 -6.44
C ARG A 128 15.09 8.37 -5.99
N PRO A 129 14.85 7.20 -6.59
CA PRO A 129 15.30 5.92 -6.05
C PRO A 129 16.82 5.78 -5.96
N ALA A 130 17.56 6.17 -6.99
CA ALA A 130 19.03 6.09 -6.99
C ALA A 130 19.64 7.05 -5.96
N TRP A 131 19.23 8.32 -5.99
CA TRP A 131 19.70 9.34 -5.05
C TRP A 131 19.36 8.99 -3.61
N LEU A 132 18.12 8.61 -3.31
CA LEU A 132 17.70 8.29 -1.96
C LEU A 132 18.48 7.09 -1.40
N ARG A 133 18.79 6.09 -2.24
CA ARG A 133 19.64 4.96 -1.84
C ARG A 133 21.04 5.41 -1.43
N GLU A 134 21.64 6.35 -2.14
CA GLU A 134 22.94 6.91 -1.76
C GLU A 134 22.86 7.69 -0.45
N GLN A 135 21.79 8.46 -0.26
CA GLN A 135 21.59 9.22 0.98
C GLN A 135 21.33 8.33 2.20
N MET A 136 20.88 7.09 2.00
CA MET A 136 20.53 6.13 3.06
C MET A 136 21.65 5.14 3.44
N LYS A 137 22.80 5.18 2.75
CA LYS A 137 24.02 4.49 3.20
C LYS A 137 24.50 5.08 4.52
#